data_AF-A0A1C6FPW4-F1
#
_entry.id   AF-A0A1C6FPW4-F1
#
_cell.length_a   1.000
_cell.length_b   1.000
_cell.length_c   1.000
_cell.angle_alpha   90.00
_cell.angle_beta   90.00
_cell.angle_gamma   90.00
#
_symmetry.space_group_name_H-M   'P 1'
#
loop_
_entity.id
_entity.type
_entity.pdbx_description
1 polymer ?
#
loop_
_entity_poly.entity_id
_entity_poly.type
_entity_poly.pdbx_seq_one_letter_code
_entity_poly.pdbx_strand_id
1 'polypeptide(L)'
;MEMCMLTTTDNPYDPFTQYEAWYRFDEDNGYHSCAFLARIARTSDQLSDKENQEEIERAINDIIKYDPLGIYKKVKKIVQSEPAVTA
;
A
#
# COMPACT_ATOMS: atom_id res chain seq x y z
N MET A 1 0.39 9.43 11.49
CA MET A 1 1.26 8.53 10.70
C MET A 1 0.66 8.42 9.30
N GLU A 2 1.44 8.56 8.23
CA GLU A 2 0.93 8.37 6.87
C GLU A 2 1.05 6.90 6.48
N MET A 3 -0.04 6.30 6.00
CA MET A 3 -0.04 4.95 5.42
C MET A 3 -0.17 5.05 3.90
N CYS A 4 0.67 4.32 3.17
CA CYS A 4 0.63 4.22 1.72
C CYS A 4 0.21 2.81 1.28
N MET A 5 -0.61 2.71 0.23
CA MET A 5 -0.93 1.45 -0.44
C MET A 5 -0.71 1.55 -1.95
N LEU A 6 -0.32 0.42 -2.55
CA LEU A 6 -0.28 0.22 -3.99
C LEU A 6 -1.68 -0.17 -4.46
N THR A 7 -2.14 0.40 -5.57
CA THR A 7 -3.34 -0.02 -6.29
C THR A 7 -3.09 0.11 -7.79
N THR A 8 -4.00 -0.38 -8.62
CA THR A 8 -3.98 -0.12 -10.06
C THR A 8 -4.91 1.04 -10.43
N THR A 9 -4.74 1.59 -11.63
CA THR A 9 -5.51 2.73 -12.13
C THR A 9 -6.96 2.39 -12.47
N ASP A 10 -7.25 1.12 -12.71
CA ASP A 10 -8.56 0.58 -13.08
C ASP A 10 -9.34 -0.04 -11.91
N ASN A 11 -8.69 -0.26 -10.75
CA ASN A 11 -9.36 -0.80 -9.57
C ASN A 11 -10.30 0.26 -8.97
N PRO A 12 -11.64 0.01 -8.94
CA PRO A 12 -12.61 1.00 -8.50
C PRO A 12 -12.78 1.07 -6.98
N TYR A 13 -12.13 0.17 -6.23
CA TYR A 13 -12.30 0.04 -4.80
C TYR A 13 -11.20 0.76 -4.02
N ASP A 14 -11.57 1.39 -2.91
CA ASP A 14 -10.59 1.99 -1.99
C ASP A 14 -9.88 0.88 -1.18
N PRO A 15 -8.56 0.72 -1.28
CA PRO A 15 -7.83 -0.33 -0.58
C PRO A 15 -7.83 -0.17 0.96
N PHE A 16 -8.12 1.04 1.48
CA PHE A 16 -8.17 1.28 2.92
C PHE A 16 -9.54 0.97 3.55
N THR A 17 -10.63 1.11 2.80
CA THR A 17 -12.01 0.97 3.32
C THR A 17 -12.78 -0.19 2.69
N GLN A 18 -12.36 -0.67 1.53
CA GLN A 18 -12.99 -1.73 0.75
C GLN A 18 -11.96 -2.82 0.38
N TYR A 19 -11.05 -3.16 1.30
CA TYR A 19 -9.90 -4.04 1.07
C TYR A 19 -10.26 -5.35 0.37
N GLU A 20 -11.31 -6.06 0.81
CA GLU A 20 -11.70 -7.35 0.22
C GLU A 20 -12.10 -7.23 -1.26
N ALA A 21 -12.85 -6.19 -1.62
CA ALA A 21 -13.27 -5.96 -3.00
C ALA A 21 -12.07 -5.51 -3.86
N TRP A 22 -11.23 -4.64 -3.30
CA TRP A 22 -9.97 -4.22 -3.90
C TRP A 22 -9.06 -5.41 -4.19
N TYR A 23 -8.83 -6.28 -3.21
CA TYR A 23 -7.94 -7.43 -3.29
C TYR A 23 -8.45 -8.47 -4.29
N ARG A 24 -9.76 -8.77 -4.28
CA ARG A 24 -10.35 -9.69 -5.27
C ARG A 24 -10.21 -9.17 -6.69
N PHE A 25 -10.50 -7.89 -6.93
CA PHE A 25 -10.30 -7.28 -8.25
C PHE A 25 -8.83 -7.42 -8.69
N ASP A 26 -7.90 -7.15 -7.79
CA ASP A 26 -6.47 -7.22 -8.05
C ASP A 26 -5.99 -8.64 -8.43
N GLU A 27 -6.47 -9.66 -7.71
CA GLU A 27 -6.18 -11.08 -7.98
C GLU A 27 -6.87 -11.58 -9.26
N ASP A 28 -8.15 -11.26 -9.46
CA ASP A 28 -8.94 -11.72 -10.62
C ASP A 28 -8.38 -11.15 -11.94
N ASN A 29 -7.78 -9.96 -11.92
CA ASN A 29 -7.10 -9.36 -13.06
C ASN A 29 -5.60 -9.74 -13.15
N GLY A 30 -5.09 -10.53 -12.20
CA GLY A 30 -3.72 -11.03 -12.21
C GLY A 30 -2.64 -10.01 -11.87
N TYR A 31 -2.99 -8.89 -11.23
CA TYR A 31 -2.04 -7.85 -10.84
C TYR A 31 -1.18 -8.29 -9.66
N HIS A 32 -1.76 -8.99 -8.68
CA HIS A 32 -1.08 -9.50 -7.50
C HIS A 32 -0.23 -8.42 -6.78
N SER A 33 -0.76 -7.20 -6.68
CA SER A 33 -0.11 -6.00 -6.18
C SER A 33 0.50 -6.20 -4.79
N CYS A 34 -0.17 -6.91 -3.88
CA CYS A 34 0.38 -7.25 -2.56
C CYS A 34 1.64 -8.10 -2.66
N ALA A 35 1.61 -9.17 -3.45
CA ALA A 35 2.75 -10.07 -3.60
C ALA A 35 3.91 -9.39 -4.34
N PHE A 36 3.61 -8.55 -5.33
CA PHE A 36 4.61 -7.77 -6.03
C PHE A 36 5.30 -6.77 -5.10
N LEU A 37 4.52 -6.01 -4.31
CA LEU A 37 5.04 -5.09 -3.31
C LEU A 37 5.92 -5.80 -2.26
N ALA A 38 5.48 -6.95 -1.75
CA ALA A 38 6.21 -7.73 -0.76
C ALA A 38 7.60 -8.20 -1.24
N ARG A 39 7.80 -8.37 -2.56
CA ARG A 39 9.12 -8.72 -3.13
C ARG A 39 10.10 -7.54 -3.17
N ILE A 40 9.60 -6.31 -3.12
CA ILE A 40 10.39 -5.08 -3.27
C ILE A 40 10.58 -4.40 -1.92
N ALA A 41 9.58 -4.44 -1.05
CA ALA A 41 9.64 -3.91 0.30
C ALA A 41 10.64 -4.70 1.15
N ARG A 42 11.49 -3.99 1.89
CA ARG A 42 12.52 -4.57 2.78
C ARG A 42 12.14 -4.37 4.24
N THR A 43 10.90 -4.73 4.58
CA THR A 43 10.39 -4.67 5.95
C THR A 43 11.05 -5.72 6.82
N SER A 44 11.07 -5.49 8.14
CA SER A 44 11.66 -6.40 9.12
C SER A 44 11.07 -6.15 10.50
N ASP A 45 10.99 -7.21 11.31
CA ASP A 45 10.60 -7.13 12.72
C ASP A 45 11.62 -6.37 13.58
N GLN A 46 12.82 -6.10 13.03
CA GLN A 46 13.85 -5.27 13.68
C GLN A 46 13.68 -3.77 13.41
N LEU A 47 12.81 -3.38 12.46
CA LEU A 47 12.51 -1.99 12.15
C LEU A 47 11.30 -1.52 12.97
N SER A 48 11.26 -0.23 13.31
CA SER A 48 10.06 0.38 13.88
C SER A 48 8.91 0.40 12.87
N ASP A 49 7.68 0.53 13.35
CA ASP A 49 6.50 0.65 12.47
C ASP A 49 6.64 1.80 11.46
N LYS A 50 7.27 2.90 11.88
CA LYS A 50 7.53 4.05 11.02
C LYS A 50 8.53 3.70 9.91
N GLU A 51 9.65 3.07 10.25
CA GLU A 51 10.66 2.66 9.26
C GLU A 51 10.10 1.62 8.29
N ASN A 52 9.31 0.67 8.78
CA ASN A 52 8.59 -0.29 7.93
C ASN A 52 7.64 0.43 6.96
N GLN A 53 6.91 1.45 7.42
CA GLN A 53 6.01 2.22 6.58
C GLN A 53 6.75 3.08 5.53
N GLU A 54 7.93 3.62 5.87
CA GLU A 54 8.82 4.32 4.95
C GLU A 54 9.38 3.37 3.87
N GLU A 55 9.77 2.14 4.24
CA GLU A 55 10.21 1.12 3.29
C GLU A 55 9.09 0.66 2.35
N ILE A 56 7.86 0.54 2.85
CA ILE A 56 6.68 0.28 2.01
C ILE A 56 6.46 1.43 1.02
N GLU A 57 6.50 2.69 1.47
CA GLU A 57 6.33 3.84 0.57
C GLU A 57 7.44 3.89 -0.49
N ARG A 58 8.70 3.64 -0.10
CA ARG A 58 9.84 3.55 -1.02
C ARG A 58 9.60 2.48 -2.08
N ALA A 59 9.17 1.29 -1.68
CA ALA A 59 8.88 0.19 -2.61
C ALA A 59 7.73 0.52 -3.58
N ILE A 60 6.66 1.16 -3.10
CA ILE A 60 5.56 1.64 -3.96
C ILE A 60 6.07 2.66 -4.98
N ASN A 61 6.91 3.61 -4.55
CA ASN A 61 7.48 4.61 -5.44
C ASN A 61 8.36 3.98 -6.53
N ASP A 62 9.14 2.95 -6.18
CA ASP A 62 9.95 2.21 -7.16
C ASP A 62 9.08 1.49 -8.18
N ILE A 63 8.01 0.81 -7.74
CA ILE A 63 7.05 0.14 -8.64
C ILE A 63 6.51 1.14 -9.66
N ILE A 64 6.05 2.30 -9.20
CA ILE A 64 5.47 3.33 -10.09
C ILE A 64 6.54 3.95 -10.99
N LYS A 65 7.74 4.21 -10.47
CA LYS A 65 8.85 4.78 -11.24
C LYS A 65 9.28 3.88 -12.40
N TYR A 66 9.24 2.57 -12.21
CA TYR A 66 9.64 1.57 -13.18
C TYR A 66 8.45 0.89 -13.88
N ASP A 67 7.27 1.53 -13.86
CA ASP A 67 6.07 1.08 -14.57
C ASP A 67 5.85 1.88 -15.88
N PRO A 68 6.33 1.38 -17.03
CA PRO A 68 6.16 2.07 -18.31
C PRO A 68 4.72 2.06 -18.84
N LEU A 69 3.84 1.21 -18.28
CA LEU A 69 2.46 1.06 -18.72
C LEU A 69 1.50 1.96 -17.92
N GLY A 70 1.94 2.52 -16.80
CA GLY A 70 1.11 3.38 -15.95
C GLY A 70 -0.07 2.64 -15.32
N ILE A 71 0.10 1.36 -15.04
CA ILE A 71 -0.87 0.49 -14.37
C ILE A 71 -0.99 0.87 -12.90
N TYR A 72 0.12 1.14 -12.22
CA TYR A 72 0.16 1.28 -10.77
C TYR A 72 0.00 2.73 -10.29
N LYS A 73 -0.65 2.87 -9.14
CA LYS A 73 -0.92 4.14 -8.47
C LYS A 73 -0.70 4.00 -6.96
N LYS A 74 -0.12 5.04 -6.36
CA LYS A 74 -0.01 5.18 -4.90
C LYS A 74 -1.24 5.90 -4.36
N VAL A 75 -1.80 5.39 -3.28
CA VAL A 75 -2.80 6.09 -2.46
C VAL A 75 -2.27 6.27 -1.04
N LYS A 76 -2.66 7.37 -0.40
CA LYS A 76 -2.21 7.75 0.94
C LYS A 76 -3.39 7.99 1.87
N LYS A 77 -3.24 7.60 3.14
CA LYS A 77 -4.18 7.92 4.21
C LYS A 77 -3.43 8.45 5.43
N ILE A 78 -3.85 9.61 5.93
CA ILE A 78 -3.34 10.17 7.19
C ILE A 78 -4.11 9.50 8.32
N VAL A 79 -3.44 8.67 9.11
CA VAL A 79 -3.99 8.16 10.36
C VAL A 79 -3.73 9.22 11.42
N GLN A 80 -4.80 9.92 11.81
CA GLN A 80 -4.81 10.70 13.05
C GLN A 80 -4.85 9.71 14.21
N SER A 81 -3.85 9.73 15.06
CA SER A 81 -3.89 9.04 16.35
C SER A 81 -5.00 9.69 17.18
N GLU A 82 -6.09 8.97 17.44
CA GLU A 82 -7.09 9.41 18.42
C GLU A 82 -6.39 9.67 19.77
N PRO A 83 -6.75 10.74 20.50
CA PRO A 83 -6.21 10.95 21.83
C PRO A 83 -6.67 9.80 22.71
N ALA A 84 -5.72 9.19 23.43
CA ALA A 84 -5.98 8.16 24.43
C ALA A 84 -7.15 8.61 25.31
N VAL A 85 -8.27 7.87 25.26
CA VAL A 85 -9.39 8.07 26.17
C VAL A 85 -8.88 7.75 27.58
N THR A 86 -8.51 8.80 28.32
CA THR A 86 -8.33 8.74 29.76
C THR A 86 -9.69 8.49 30.38
N ALA A 87 -9.88 7.28 30.91
CA ALA A 87 -11.00 6.91 31.77
C ALA A 87 -10.84 7.54 33.17
#